data_AF-A0A0Q7PTJ1-F1
#
_entry.id   AF-A0A0Q7PTJ1-F1
#
_cell.length_a   1.000
_cell.length_b   1.000
_cell.length_c   1.000
_cell.angle_alpha   90.00
_cell.angle_beta   90.00
_cell.angle_gamma   90.00
#
_symmetry.space_group_name_H-M   'P 1'
#
loop_
_entity.id
_entity.type
_entity.pdbx_description
1 polymer ?
#
loop_
_entity_poly.entity_id
_entity_poly.type
_entity_poly.pdbx_seq_one_letter_code
_entity_poly.pdbx_strand_id
1 'polypeptide(L)'
;MSDWYYSDYERNRLGPVAARDLADLHHAGQLQPDTLVWREGMPQWRAWREVMTQALNEAAGVASPAMEAVPLSAGVNPYAMAERLQSAAPAQASSNQSTVSSLGTLSSTSTLSAGTNPYAMAEPHSPYAPPRAAVHGGSDYVAGGEVVYAGFWKRFAAYTIDTFVLGIVFGILGAIMGVGLAVSASGTRDPAAAMSGMGLTFVLFYIVEIVGMAAYFAWMHSSSHQATLGKMAVGIKVTDDDGEPITFWRGFGRFFATILSSLILCIGYIMAGFTERKRALHDMVASTLVVDRWAFTGHPERQRHELGTLTVVISVIACVLVVGYFLLIFALIGLGLAAGAQ
;
A
#
# COMPACT_ATOMS: atom_id res chain seq x y z
N MET A 1 -42.45 -17.44 -11.35
CA MET A 1 -41.62 -16.51 -10.56
C MET A 1 -40.19 -16.85 -10.91
N SER A 2 -39.43 -15.90 -11.48
CA SER A 2 -38.04 -16.16 -11.87
C SER A 2 -37.15 -16.13 -10.65
N ASP A 3 -36.46 -17.23 -10.39
CA ASP A 3 -35.50 -17.32 -9.28
C ASP A 3 -34.25 -16.51 -9.60
N TRP A 4 -33.85 -15.66 -8.66
CA TRP A 4 -32.64 -14.87 -8.77
C TRP A 4 -31.49 -15.51 -7.98
N TYR A 5 -30.28 -15.27 -8.44
CA TYR A 5 -29.04 -15.66 -7.80
C TYR A 5 -28.10 -14.46 -7.77
N TYR A 6 -27.30 -14.35 -6.72
CA TYR A 6 -26.25 -13.34 -6.60
C TYR A 6 -24.94 -13.99 -6.15
N SER A 7 -23.82 -13.38 -6.52
CA SER A 7 -22.49 -13.80 -6.09
C SER A 7 -22.11 -13.07 -4.80
N ASP A 8 -21.62 -13.80 -3.80
CA ASP A 8 -20.97 -13.16 -2.65
C ASP A 8 -19.54 -12.68 -2.99
N TYR A 9 -18.88 -12.10 -1.99
CA TYR A 9 -17.52 -11.57 -2.08
C TYR A 9 -16.45 -12.66 -2.31
N GLU A 10 -16.75 -13.92 -1.97
CA GLU A 10 -15.88 -15.10 -2.20
C GLU A 10 -16.15 -15.75 -3.56
N ARG A 11 -17.02 -15.16 -4.37
CA ARG A 11 -17.52 -15.68 -5.67
C ARG A 11 -18.38 -16.94 -5.55
N ASN A 12 -18.97 -17.20 -4.38
CA ASN A 12 -19.97 -18.26 -4.24
C ASN A 12 -21.31 -17.79 -4.79
N ARG A 13 -21.99 -18.69 -5.50
CA ARG A 13 -23.35 -18.47 -5.98
C ARG A 13 -24.35 -18.71 -4.85
N LEU A 14 -25.02 -17.65 -4.43
CA LEU A 14 -26.10 -17.68 -3.43
C LEU A 14 -27.46 -17.54 -4.11
N GLY A 15 -28.42 -18.38 -3.72
CA GLY A 15 -29.78 -18.43 -4.25
C GLY A 15 -30.34 -19.86 -4.25
N PRO A 16 -31.60 -20.06 -4.67
CA PRO A 16 -32.50 -19.06 -5.26
C PRO A 16 -33.05 -18.06 -4.23
N VAL A 17 -33.14 -16.79 -4.61
CA VAL A 17 -33.74 -15.70 -3.81
C VAL A 17 -34.85 -15.00 -4.61
N ALA A 18 -35.89 -14.52 -3.92
CA ALA A 18 -36.95 -13.76 -4.57
C ALA A 18 -36.52 -12.31 -4.85
N ALA A 19 -37.18 -11.66 -5.81
CA ALA A 19 -36.90 -10.25 -6.15
C ALA A 19 -37.06 -9.29 -4.95
N ARG A 20 -38.01 -9.58 -4.04
CA ARG A 20 -38.20 -8.82 -2.79
C ARG A 20 -37.02 -8.98 -1.84
N ASP A 21 -36.44 -10.18 -1.75
CA ASP A 21 -35.32 -10.44 -0.85
C ASP A 21 -34.06 -9.75 -1.37
N LEU A 22 -33.89 -9.68 -2.71
CA LEU A 22 -32.87 -8.83 -3.32
C LEU A 22 -33.10 -7.33 -3.07
N ALA A 23 -34.36 -6.87 -3.08
CA ALA A 23 -34.69 -5.50 -2.72
C ALA A 23 -34.33 -5.20 -1.26
N ASP A 24 -34.65 -6.11 -0.35
CA ASP A 24 -34.29 -5.99 1.07
C ASP A 24 -32.76 -6.00 1.27
N LEU A 25 -32.04 -6.88 0.57
CA LEU A 25 -30.56 -6.91 0.58
C LEU A 25 -29.96 -5.62 0.01
N HIS A 26 -30.58 -5.04 -1.02
CA HIS A 26 -30.18 -3.75 -1.56
C HIS A 26 -30.44 -2.60 -0.58
N HIS A 27 -31.61 -2.55 0.05
CA HIS A 27 -31.95 -1.56 1.08
C HIS A 27 -31.08 -1.70 2.33
N ALA A 28 -30.66 -2.93 2.67
CA ALA A 28 -29.69 -3.23 3.72
C ALA A 28 -28.23 -2.91 3.33
N GLY A 29 -27.97 -2.47 2.09
CA GLY A 29 -26.63 -2.13 1.59
C GLY A 29 -25.71 -3.34 1.35
N GLN A 30 -26.27 -4.56 1.32
CA GLN A 30 -25.50 -5.80 1.17
C GLN A 30 -25.22 -6.17 -0.29
N LEU A 31 -25.97 -5.60 -1.25
CA LEU A 31 -25.70 -5.72 -2.68
C LEU A 31 -24.96 -4.49 -3.19
N GLN A 32 -23.70 -4.67 -3.55
CA GLN A 32 -22.88 -3.61 -4.15
C GLN A 32 -23.27 -3.39 -5.61
N PRO A 33 -23.04 -2.20 -6.19
CA PRO A 33 -23.38 -1.91 -7.59
C PRO A 33 -22.75 -2.86 -8.62
N ASP A 34 -21.61 -3.44 -8.30
CA ASP A 34 -20.85 -4.41 -9.10
C ASP A 34 -21.15 -5.87 -8.75
N THR A 35 -21.92 -6.15 -7.69
CA THR A 35 -22.33 -7.51 -7.32
C THR A 35 -22.97 -8.20 -8.50
N LEU A 36 -22.42 -9.35 -8.90
CA LEU A 36 -22.94 -10.11 -10.02
C LEU A 36 -24.24 -10.80 -9.60
N VAL A 37 -25.29 -10.52 -10.34
CA VAL A 37 -26.59 -11.17 -10.22
C VAL A 37 -26.96 -11.85 -11.53
N TRP A 38 -27.73 -12.92 -11.42
CA TRP A 38 -28.21 -13.69 -12.55
C TRP A 38 -29.59 -14.23 -12.25
N ARG A 39 -30.42 -14.35 -13.29
CA ARG A 39 -31.71 -15.05 -13.20
C ARG A 39 -31.87 -15.97 -14.39
N GLU A 40 -32.78 -16.90 -14.24
CA GLU A 40 -33.18 -17.79 -15.31
C GLU A 40 -33.63 -17.00 -16.56
N GLY A 41 -33.02 -17.30 -17.71
CA GLY A 41 -33.23 -16.58 -18.97
C GLY A 41 -32.24 -15.45 -19.28
N MET A 42 -31.32 -15.10 -18.36
CA MET A 42 -30.19 -14.21 -18.70
C MET A 42 -29.04 -14.99 -19.36
N PRO A 43 -28.43 -14.49 -20.44
CA PRO A 43 -27.34 -15.19 -21.14
C PRO A 43 -26.04 -15.23 -20.34
N GLN A 44 -25.84 -14.30 -19.40
CA GLN A 44 -24.64 -14.17 -18.57
C GLN A 44 -24.96 -13.41 -17.27
N TRP A 45 -24.09 -13.53 -16.27
CA TRP A 45 -24.15 -12.75 -15.03
C TRP A 45 -23.98 -11.26 -15.32
N ARG A 46 -24.74 -10.42 -14.63
CA ARG A 46 -24.72 -8.96 -14.83
C ARG A 46 -24.54 -8.25 -13.50
N ALA A 47 -23.89 -7.08 -13.53
CA ALA A 47 -23.72 -6.27 -12.33
C ALA A 47 -25.07 -5.75 -11.81
N TRP A 48 -25.26 -5.75 -10.49
CA TRP A 48 -26.49 -5.33 -9.83
C TRP A 48 -26.95 -3.96 -10.31
N ARG A 49 -26.05 -2.98 -10.46
CA ARG A 49 -26.37 -1.62 -10.95
C ARG A 49 -27.13 -1.59 -12.26
N GLU A 50 -26.92 -2.57 -13.14
CA GLU A 50 -27.52 -2.59 -14.47
C GLU A 50 -28.94 -3.17 -14.47
N VAL A 51 -29.27 -3.97 -13.46
CA VAL A 51 -30.53 -4.72 -13.38
C VAL A 51 -31.35 -4.37 -12.13
N MET A 52 -30.78 -3.58 -11.21
CA MET A 52 -31.40 -3.14 -9.95
C MET A 52 -32.74 -2.47 -10.19
N THR A 53 -32.83 -1.51 -11.13
CA THR A 53 -34.11 -0.85 -11.44
C THR A 53 -35.17 -1.85 -11.89
N GLN A 54 -34.79 -2.87 -12.66
CA GLN A 54 -35.72 -3.92 -13.10
C GLN A 54 -36.14 -4.82 -11.92
N ALA A 55 -35.20 -5.25 -11.09
CA ALA A 55 -35.46 -6.12 -9.94
C ALA A 55 -36.30 -5.42 -8.84
N LEU A 56 -36.03 -4.15 -8.57
CA LEU A 56 -36.81 -3.35 -7.60
C LEU A 56 -38.23 -3.07 -8.11
N ASN A 57 -38.40 -2.82 -9.41
CA ASN A 57 -39.73 -2.69 -10.01
C ASN A 57 -40.52 -4.01 -9.98
N GLU A 58 -39.84 -5.16 -10.14
CA GLU A 58 -40.44 -6.48 -9.98
C GLU A 58 -40.89 -6.72 -8.54
N ALA A 59 -40.06 -6.35 -7.55
CA ALA A 59 -40.42 -6.41 -6.13
C ALA A 59 -41.64 -5.51 -5.81
N ALA A 60 -41.69 -4.30 -6.37
CA ALA A 60 -42.79 -3.37 -6.19
C ALA A 60 -44.08 -3.84 -6.89
N GLY A 61 -43.97 -4.49 -8.06
CA GLY A 61 -45.11 -5.05 -8.80
C GLY A 61 -45.80 -6.23 -8.10
N VAL A 62 -45.13 -6.87 -7.15
CA VAL A 62 -45.71 -7.93 -6.29
C VAL A 62 -46.48 -7.32 -5.10
N ALA A 63 -46.27 -6.04 -4.77
CA ALA A 63 -46.92 -5.32 -3.68
C ALA A 63 -48.19 -4.56 -4.13
N SER A 64 -49.22 -5.29 -4.57
CA SER A 64 -50.63 -4.86 -4.49
C SER A 64 -51.56 -6.06 -4.67
N PRO A 65 -52.32 -6.42 -3.62
CA PRO A 65 -53.68 -5.90 -3.55
C PRO A 65 -54.13 -5.42 -2.15
N ALA A 66 -54.98 -4.39 -2.17
CA ALA A 66 -55.97 -3.97 -1.16
C ALA A 66 -55.49 -3.69 0.28
N MET A 67 -55.23 -2.40 0.57
CA MET A 67 -55.38 -1.86 1.93
C MET A 67 -56.62 -0.95 1.95
N GLU A 68 -57.65 -1.44 2.61
CA GLU A 68 -58.92 -0.78 2.88
C GLU A 68 -58.70 0.45 3.77
N ALA A 69 -59.29 1.58 3.38
CA ALA A 69 -59.14 2.86 4.06
C ALA A 69 -59.83 2.85 5.45
N VAL A 70 -59.11 3.25 6.49
CA VAL A 70 -59.68 3.58 7.82
C VAL A 70 -59.36 5.04 8.13
N PRO A 71 -60.35 5.89 8.46
CA PRO A 71 -60.18 7.33 8.52
C PRO A 71 -59.49 7.80 9.82
N LEU A 72 -58.77 8.91 9.69
CA LEU A 72 -58.16 9.67 10.77
C LEU A 72 -59.20 10.08 11.84
N SER A 73 -58.99 9.65 13.09
CA SER A 73 -59.64 10.24 14.26
C SER A 73 -58.63 10.50 15.37
N ALA A 74 -58.90 11.56 16.12
CA ALA A 74 -57.93 12.39 16.80
C ALA A 74 -57.54 11.91 18.21
N GLY A 75 -56.26 12.13 18.55
CA GLY A 75 -55.81 12.58 19.86
C GLY A 75 -55.42 11.52 20.89
N VAL A 76 -54.11 11.30 21.11
CA VAL A 76 -53.52 11.09 22.44
C VAL A 76 -52.07 11.65 22.46
N ASN A 77 -51.75 12.35 23.54
CA ASN A 77 -50.61 13.23 23.80
C ASN A 77 -49.33 12.47 24.23
N PRO A 78 -48.14 12.75 23.68
CA PRO A 78 -46.91 11.93 23.83
C PRO A 78 -46.13 12.02 25.18
N TYR A 79 -46.73 12.43 26.30
CA TYR A 79 -46.00 12.58 27.59
C TYR A 79 -46.31 11.52 28.67
N ALA A 80 -47.05 10.45 28.38
CA ALA A 80 -47.50 9.48 29.39
C ALA A 80 -46.60 8.24 29.58
N MET A 81 -45.28 8.35 29.35
CA MET A 81 -44.35 7.20 29.46
C MET A 81 -43.27 7.34 30.54
N ALA A 82 -43.37 8.35 31.41
CA ALA A 82 -42.40 8.60 32.48
C ALA A 82 -42.78 8.01 33.85
N GLU A 83 -43.94 7.35 34.00
CA GLU A 83 -44.47 6.96 35.33
C GLU A 83 -44.41 5.44 35.61
N ARG A 84 -43.95 4.61 34.67
CA ARG A 84 -43.92 3.14 34.82
C ARG A 84 -42.58 2.54 35.28
N LEU A 85 -41.56 3.34 35.52
CA LEU A 85 -40.21 2.85 35.88
C LEU A 85 -39.85 2.97 37.36
N GLN A 86 -40.78 3.40 38.24
CA GLN A 86 -40.49 3.63 39.67
C GLN A 86 -41.21 2.67 40.64
N SER A 87 -41.65 1.49 40.20
CA SER A 87 -42.27 0.52 41.12
C SER A 87 -41.99 -0.93 40.71
N ALA A 88 -40.93 -1.51 41.27
CA ALA A 88 -40.92 -2.85 41.91
C ALA A 88 -39.53 -3.51 41.84
N ALA A 89 -38.89 -3.57 43.00
CA ALA A 89 -37.89 -4.55 43.41
C ALA A 89 -38.18 -4.85 44.91
N PRO A 90 -37.58 -5.86 45.57
CA PRO A 90 -37.05 -7.16 45.11
C PRO A 90 -37.51 -8.33 46.02
N ALA A 91 -37.28 -9.59 45.62
CA ALA A 91 -37.14 -10.74 46.55
C ALA A 91 -36.47 -11.91 45.81
N GLN A 92 -35.23 -12.27 46.13
CA GLN A 92 -34.76 -13.26 47.11
C GLN A 92 -34.43 -14.63 46.48
N ALA A 93 -33.32 -15.18 46.98
CA ALA A 93 -32.57 -16.31 46.48
C ALA A 93 -33.08 -17.66 47.01
N SER A 94 -32.91 -18.74 46.25
CA SER A 94 -32.61 -20.05 46.82
C SER A 94 -31.93 -21.00 45.82
N SER A 95 -30.87 -21.61 46.32
CA SER A 95 -30.18 -22.83 45.91
C SER A 95 -31.07 -23.96 45.38
N ASN A 96 -30.57 -24.77 44.42
CA ASN A 96 -30.22 -26.17 44.69
C ASN A 96 -29.57 -26.91 43.51
N GLN A 97 -28.82 -27.94 43.91
CA GLN A 97 -27.88 -28.79 43.19
C GLN A 97 -28.54 -29.90 42.34
N SER A 98 -27.69 -30.60 41.57
CA SER A 98 -27.84 -31.96 41.01
C SER A 98 -28.57 -31.99 39.65
N THR A 99 -28.20 -32.77 38.63
CA THR A 99 -27.49 -34.05 38.60
C THR A 99 -26.96 -34.30 37.18
N VAL A 100 -25.85 -35.02 37.10
CA VAL A 100 -25.24 -35.57 35.89
C VAL A 100 -26.14 -36.66 35.29
N SER A 101 -26.32 -36.66 33.97
CA SER A 101 -26.28 -37.85 33.07
C SER A 101 -27.12 -37.64 31.81
N SER A 102 -26.48 -37.58 30.65
CA SER A 102 -26.62 -38.66 29.66
C SER A 102 -25.69 -38.41 28.48
N LEU A 103 -24.77 -39.35 28.32
CA LEU A 103 -23.90 -39.51 27.18
C LEU A 103 -24.73 -40.09 26.04
N GLY A 104 -24.87 -39.34 24.94
CA GLY A 104 -25.47 -39.81 23.69
C GLY A 104 -24.48 -39.58 22.56
N THR A 105 -23.52 -40.49 22.46
CA THR A 105 -22.57 -40.66 21.35
C THR A 105 -23.27 -40.63 20.00
N LEU A 106 -22.83 -39.79 19.06
CA LEU A 106 -22.54 -40.24 17.70
C LEU A 106 -21.48 -39.33 17.05
N SER A 107 -20.43 -40.01 16.64
CA SER A 107 -19.23 -39.54 15.97
C SER A 107 -19.50 -38.69 14.73
N SER A 108 -18.64 -37.70 14.50
CA SER A 108 -18.21 -37.33 13.16
C SER A 108 -16.77 -36.84 13.21
N THR A 109 -15.94 -37.56 12.47
CA THR A 109 -14.50 -37.48 12.37
C THR A 109 -14.07 -36.36 11.42
N SER A 110 -13.03 -35.60 11.83
CA SER A 110 -12.09 -34.80 11.02
C SER A 110 -12.66 -33.64 10.18
N THR A 111 -12.11 -32.43 10.23
CA THR A 111 -10.73 -32.10 9.87
C THR A 111 -10.36 -30.73 10.45
N LEU A 112 -9.16 -30.64 11.01
CA LEU A 112 -8.51 -29.37 11.35
C LEU A 112 -8.22 -28.61 10.04
N SER A 113 -8.90 -27.48 9.82
CA SER A 113 -8.45 -26.44 8.89
C SER A 113 -7.86 -25.28 9.70
N ALA A 114 -6.64 -24.91 9.36
CA ALA A 114 -5.81 -23.97 10.08
C ALA A 114 -6.41 -22.55 10.07
N GLY A 115 -6.50 -21.93 11.25
CA GLY A 115 -6.75 -20.48 11.36
C GLY A 115 -7.51 -20.00 12.59
N THR A 116 -8.11 -20.88 13.38
CA THR A 116 -8.88 -20.44 14.56
C THR A 116 -7.96 -20.23 15.75
N ASN A 117 -7.67 -18.96 16.08
CA ASN A 117 -6.95 -18.61 17.30
C ASN A 117 -7.70 -19.18 18.52
N PRO A 118 -7.11 -20.10 19.31
CA PRO A 118 -7.79 -20.74 20.44
C PRO A 118 -8.08 -19.79 21.61
N TYR A 119 -7.63 -18.53 21.53
CA TYR A 119 -7.94 -17.45 22.47
C TYR A 119 -8.92 -16.41 21.91
N ALA A 120 -9.53 -16.65 20.74
CA ALA A 120 -10.61 -15.80 20.24
C ALA A 120 -11.86 -15.98 21.11
N MET A 121 -11.93 -15.22 22.20
CA MET A 121 -13.17 -15.02 22.94
C MET A 121 -14.18 -14.43 21.95
N ALA A 122 -15.34 -15.08 21.80
CA ALA A 122 -16.47 -14.49 21.09
C ALA A 122 -16.83 -13.18 21.81
N GLU A 123 -16.43 -12.04 21.24
CA GLU A 123 -16.82 -10.75 21.80
C GLU A 123 -18.36 -10.67 21.80
N PRO A 124 -18.99 -10.31 22.93
CA PRO A 124 -20.41 -10.00 22.95
C PRO A 124 -20.69 -8.93 21.91
N HIS A 125 -21.59 -9.22 20.97
CA HIS A 125 -21.99 -8.29 19.91
C HIS A 125 -22.63 -7.05 20.57
N SER A 126 -21.83 -6.00 20.81
CA SER A 126 -22.32 -4.76 21.40
C SER A 126 -23.12 -3.99 20.35
N PRO A 127 -24.39 -3.63 20.61
CA PRO A 127 -25.19 -2.79 19.72
C PRO A 127 -24.60 -1.39 19.46
N TYR A 128 -23.59 -1.00 20.24
CA TYR A 128 -22.90 0.28 20.15
C TYR A 128 -21.45 0.15 19.63
N ALA A 129 -21.10 -0.96 18.98
CA ALA A 129 -19.80 -1.08 18.31
C ALA A 129 -19.70 -0.03 17.18
N PRO A 130 -18.64 0.80 17.15
CA PRO A 130 -18.47 1.77 16.07
C PRO A 130 -18.34 1.02 14.73
N PRO A 131 -18.93 1.55 13.63
CA PRO A 131 -18.84 0.92 12.32
C PRO A 131 -17.36 0.75 11.93
N ARG A 132 -16.93 -0.50 11.76
CA ARG A 132 -15.60 -0.81 11.27
C ARG A 132 -15.61 -0.60 9.76
N ALA A 133 -15.04 0.51 9.30
CA ALA A 133 -14.70 0.66 7.89
C ALA A 133 -13.60 -0.36 7.57
N ALA A 134 -13.93 -1.38 6.78
CA ALA A 134 -12.90 -2.24 6.18
C ALA A 134 -12.15 -1.39 5.16
N VAL A 135 -11.02 -0.81 5.56
CA VAL A 135 -10.10 -0.14 4.64
C VAL A 135 -9.55 -1.22 3.71
N HIS A 136 -10.18 -1.37 2.54
CA HIS A 136 -9.64 -2.20 1.47
C HIS A 136 -8.43 -1.43 0.90
N GLY A 137 -7.25 -1.70 1.45
CA GLY A 137 -5.99 -1.08 1.03
C GLY A 137 -5.44 -1.62 -0.30
N GLY A 138 -6.29 -2.23 -1.14
CA GLY A 138 -5.91 -2.71 -2.47
C GLY A 138 -6.17 -1.61 -3.48
N SER A 139 -5.12 -1.08 -4.09
CA SER A 139 -5.28 -0.24 -5.29
C SER A 139 -6.03 -1.05 -6.34
N ASP A 140 -7.19 -0.57 -6.78
CA ASP A 140 -7.90 -1.16 -7.92
C ASP A 140 -6.96 -1.21 -9.12
N TYR A 141 -6.41 -2.40 -9.39
CA TYR A 141 -5.53 -2.64 -10.51
C TYR A 141 -6.36 -2.66 -11.80
N VAL A 142 -6.02 -1.78 -12.74
CA VAL A 142 -6.69 -1.70 -14.04
C VAL A 142 -5.67 -2.05 -15.14
N ALA A 143 -5.79 -3.26 -15.67
CA ALA A 143 -5.04 -3.69 -16.85
C ALA A 143 -5.55 -2.99 -18.12
N GLY A 144 -4.64 -2.65 -19.04
CA GLY A 144 -4.98 -2.18 -20.40
C GLY A 144 -5.17 -0.68 -20.59
N GLY A 145 -4.94 0.14 -19.55
CA GLY A 145 -4.89 1.61 -19.67
C GLY A 145 -3.57 2.13 -20.25
N GLU A 146 -3.53 3.39 -20.69
CA GLU A 146 -2.29 4.07 -21.05
C GLU A 146 -1.35 4.16 -19.84
N VAL A 147 -0.08 3.78 -20.02
CA VAL A 147 0.93 3.79 -18.96
C VAL A 147 1.95 4.89 -19.22
N VAL A 148 2.01 5.87 -18.33
CA VAL A 148 2.97 6.97 -18.42
C VAL A 148 4.30 6.56 -17.79
N TYR A 149 5.29 6.28 -18.63
CA TYR A 149 6.64 5.93 -18.19
C TYR A 149 7.43 7.15 -17.67
N ALA A 150 8.14 6.93 -16.56
CA ALA A 150 9.02 7.93 -15.96
C ALA A 150 10.35 8.00 -16.72
N GLY A 151 10.61 9.15 -17.35
CA GLY A 151 11.87 9.41 -18.04
C GLY A 151 13.05 9.73 -17.12
N PHE A 152 14.19 10.03 -17.74
CA PHE A 152 15.45 10.33 -17.06
C PHE A 152 15.31 11.39 -15.96
N TRP A 153 14.74 12.56 -16.24
CA TRP A 153 14.71 13.69 -15.29
C TRP A 153 13.92 13.41 -14.01
N LYS A 154 12.79 12.69 -14.08
CA LYS A 154 12.05 12.30 -12.86
C LYS A 154 12.90 11.38 -11.99
N ARG A 155 13.62 10.43 -12.61
CA ARG A 155 14.51 9.47 -11.93
C ARG A 155 15.75 10.17 -11.36
N PHE A 156 16.33 11.12 -12.09
CA PHE A 156 17.46 11.93 -11.64
C PHE A 156 17.09 12.73 -10.38
N ALA A 157 15.99 13.50 -10.43
CA ALA A 157 15.52 14.26 -9.28
C ALA A 157 15.19 13.36 -8.07
N ALA A 158 14.53 12.21 -8.30
CA ALA A 158 14.28 11.24 -7.24
C ALA A 158 15.57 10.74 -6.59
N TYR A 159 16.57 10.37 -7.40
CA TYR A 159 17.86 9.91 -6.91
C TYR A 159 18.59 11.01 -6.13
N THR A 160 18.55 12.27 -6.58
CA THR A 160 19.10 13.42 -5.83
C THR A 160 18.47 13.56 -4.45
N ILE A 161 17.15 13.40 -4.33
CA ILE A 161 16.46 13.47 -3.04
C ILE A 161 16.89 12.29 -2.16
N ASP A 162 16.90 11.07 -2.70
CA ASP A 162 17.27 9.87 -1.96
C ASP A 162 18.71 9.96 -1.44
N THR A 163 19.67 10.40 -2.26
CA THR A 163 21.06 10.56 -1.84
C THR A 163 21.25 11.69 -0.85
N PHE A 164 20.47 12.77 -0.93
CA PHE A 164 20.49 13.82 0.07
C PHE A 164 19.99 13.31 1.43
N VAL A 165 18.85 12.61 1.46
CA VAL A 165 18.27 12.06 2.70
C VAL A 165 19.21 11.02 3.32
N LEU A 166 19.68 10.06 2.52
CA LEU A 166 20.62 9.04 3.01
C LEU A 166 21.97 9.66 3.39
N GLY A 167 22.43 10.69 2.67
CA GLY A 167 23.65 11.42 2.96
C GLY A 167 23.60 12.12 4.32
N ILE A 168 22.46 12.64 4.75
CA ILE A 168 22.28 13.18 6.11
C ILE A 168 22.42 12.06 7.14
N VAL A 169 21.74 10.93 6.93
CA VAL A 169 21.77 9.79 7.87
C VAL A 169 23.18 9.23 8.03
N PHE A 170 23.85 8.91 6.92
CA PHE A 170 25.21 8.40 6.94
C PHE A 170 26.23 9.49 7.33
N GLY A 171 25.95 10.76 7.05
CA GLY A 171 26.79 11.89 7.49
C GLY A 171 26.81 12.04 9.01
N ILE A 172 25.65 11.93 9.67
CA ILE A 172 25.57 11.92 11.14
C ILE A 172 26.30 10.71 11.71
N LEU A 173 26.08 9.52 11.15
CA LEU A 173 26.78 8.31 11.56
C LEU A 173 28.30 8.44 11.40
N GLY A 174 28.74 9.00 10.27
CA GLY A 174 30.13 9.29 9.96
C GLY A 174 30.74 10.31 10.91
N ALA A 175 30.00 11.34 11.31
CA ALA A 175 30.45 12.33 12.30
C ALA A 175 30.64 11.69 13.68
N ILE A 176 29.69 10.87 14.14
CA ILE A 176 29.79 10.14 15.41
C ILE A 176 31.00 9.20 15.38
N MET A 177 31.14 8.44 14.31
CA MET A 177 32.27 7.54 14.10
C MET A 177 33.60 8.31 14.04
N GLY A 178 33.64 9.46 13.37
CA GLY A 178 34.81 10.33 13.27
C GLY A 178 35.27 10.86 14.61
N VAL A 179 34.34 11.26 15.49
CA VAL A 179 34.66 11.64 16.87
C VAL A 179 35.23 10.44 17.64
N GLY A 180 34.57 9.28 17.57
CA GLY A 180 35.06 8.06 18.22
C GLY A 180 36.46 7.66 17.75
N LEU A 181 36.73 7.79 16.45
CA LEU A 181 38.02 7.54 15.86
C LEU A 181 39.07 8.56 16.30
N ALA A 182 38.75 9.85 16.35
CA ALA A 182 39.66 10.90 16.82
C ALA A 182 40.06 10.70 18.29
N VAL A 183 39.09 10.35 19.14
CA VAL A 183 39.33 10.01 20.55
C VAL A 183 40.24 8.78 20.65
N SER A 184 39.95 7.73 19.89
CA SER A 184 40.76 6.51 19.88
C SER A 184 42.19 6.76 19.38
N ALA A 185 42.35 7.58 18.34
CA ALA A 185 43.63 7.96 17.78
C ALA A 185 44.47 8.80 18.76
N SER A 186 43.83 9.64 19.58
CA SER A 186 44.53 10.44 20.60
C SER A 186 45.13 9.60 21.74
N GLY A 187 44.61 8.38 21.96
CA GLY A 187 45.08 7.45 23.00
C GLY A 187 46.23 6.53 22.57
N THR A 188 46.52 6.42 21.26
CA THR A 188 47.61 5.57 20.77
C THR A 188 48.91 6.38 20.61
N ARG A 189 50.02 5.80 21.06
CA ARG A 189 51.37 6.35 20.84
C ARG A 189 52.05 5.81 19.58
N ASP A 190 51.44 4.83 18.94
CA ASP A 190 51.94 4.21 17.71
C ASP A 190 51.16 4.80 16.50
N PRO A 191 51.83 5.62 15.66
CA PRO A 191 51.23 6.17 14.45
C PRO A 191 50.78 5.11 13.44
N ALA A 192 51.46 3.96 13.37
CA ALA A 192 51.12 2.89 12.43
C ALA A 192 49.82 2.17 12.87
N ALA A 193 49.66 1.94 14.18
CA ALA A 193 48.42 1.44 14.75
C ALA A 193 47.26 2.42 14.54
N ALA A 194 47.50 3.73 14.67
CA ALA A 194 46.49 4.76 14.41
C ALA A 194 46.00 4.75 12.96
N MET A 195 46.92 4.70 12.00
CA MET A 195 46.58 4.68 10.56
C MET A 195 45.84 3.41 10.14
N SER A 196 46.28 2.24 10.62
CA SER A 196 45.62 0.96 10.32
C SER A 196 44.21 0.87 10.93
N GLY A 197 44.04 1.36 12.16
CA GLY A 197 42.72 1.48 12.80
C GLY A 197 41.78 2.39 12.00
N MET A 198 42.25 3.56 11.58
CA MET A 198 41.50 4.48 10.72
C MET A 198 41.09 3.82 9.39
N GLY A 199 42.01 3.14 8.71
CA GLY A 199 41.73 2.43 7.47
C GLY A 199 40.65 1.36 7.64
N LEU A 200 40.75 0.54 8.68
CA LEU A 200 39.74 -0.49 8.98
C LEU A 200 38.37 0.14 9.28
N THR A 201 38.32 1.20 10.10
CA THR A 201 37.08 1.91 10.41
C THR A 201 36.41 2.47 9.15
N PHE A 202 37.18 3.06 8.23
CA PHE A 202 36.64 3.52 6.95
C PHE A 202 36.09 2.39 6.09
N VAL A 203 36.82 1.28 5.96
CA VAL A 203 36.34 0.12 5.19
C VAL A 203 35.03 -0.42 5.76
N LEU A 204 34.93 -0.56 7.08
CA LEU A 204 33.71 -1.01 7.74
C LEU A 204 32.55 -0.03 7.54
N PHE A 205 32.82 1.27 7.61
CA PHE A 205 31.82 2.30 7.35
C PHE A 205 31.26 2.20 5.92
N TYR A 206 32.12 2.10 4.91
CA TYR A 206 31.68 1.94 3.52
C TYR A 206 30.90 0.65 3.28
N ILE A 207 31.27 -0.45 3.94
CA ILE A 207 30.49 -1.70 3.89
C ILE A 207 29.09 -1.47 4.48
N VAL A 208 29.00 -0.85 5.66
CA VAL A 208 27.72 -0.52 6.30
C VAL A 208 26.88 0.41 5.42
N GLU A 209 27.50 1.40 4.79
CA GLU A 209 26.83 2.31 3.87
C GLU A 209 26.26 1.58 2.65
N ILE A 210 27.06 0.75 1.97
CA ILE A 210 26.62 -0.02 0.80
C ILE A 210 25.49 -0.98 1.16
N VAL A 211 25.63 -1.72 2.28
CA VAL A 211 24.60 -2.66 2.76
C VAL A 211 23.34 -1.91 3.16
N GLY A 212 23.47 -0.78 3.86
CA GLY A 212 22.36 0.07 4.27
C GLY A 212 21.60 0.65 3.06
N MET A 213 22.32 1.10 2.03
CA MET A 213 21.71 1.53 0.77
C MET A 213 20.99 0.38 0.07
N ALA A 214 21.61 -0.78 -0.06
CA ALA A 214 21.00 -1.96 -0.68
C ALA A 214 19.71 -2.36 0.04
N ALA A 215 19.74 -2.39 1.37
CA ALA A 215 18.59 -2.70 2.21
C ALA A 215 17.48 -1.65 2.04
N TYR A 216 17.83 -0.35 2.07
CA TYR A 216 16.89 0.74 1.87
C TYR A 216 16.18 0.64 0.51
N PHE A 217 16.92 0.53 -0.59
CA PHE A 217 16.34 0.47 -1.92
C PHE A 217 15.55 -0.82 -2.16
N ALA A 218 16.04 -1.97 -1.69
CA ALA A 218 15.32 -3.23 -1.82
C ALA A 218 13.99 -3.19 -1.06
N TRP A 219 14.02 -2.76 0.20
CA TRP A 219 12.84 -2.66 1.06
C TRP A 219 11.80 -1.68 0.51
N MET A 220 12.22 -0.46 0.18
CA MET A 220 11.30 0.59 -0.27
C MET A 220 10.63 0.23 -1.60
N HIS A 221 11.37 -0.35 -2.54
CA HIS A 221 10.79 -0.77 -3.82
C HIS A 221 9.85 -1.99 -3.69
N SER A 222 10.10 -2.89 -2.74
CA SER A 222 9.19 -4.03 -2.49
C SER A 222 8.01 -3.71 -1.57
N SER A 223 8.00 -2.52 -0.98
CA SER A 223 6.91 -2.09 -0.09
C SER A 223 5.62 -1.80 -0.87
N SER A 224 4.51 -1.64 -0.15
CA SER A 224 3.23 -1.21 -0.73
C SER A 224 3.30 0.13 -1.47
N HIS A 225 4.30 0.97 -1.18
CA HIS A 225 4.49 2.25 -1.86
C HIS A 225 5.22 2.10 -3.19
N GLN A 226 5.92 0.97 -3.43
CA GLN A 226 6.68 0.69 -4.65
C GLN A 226 7.73 1.78 -4.99
N ALA A 227 8.09 2.63 -4.04
CA ALA A 227 8.81 3.87 -4.29
C ALA A 227 9.70 4.22 -3.08
N THR A 228 10.87 4.77 -3.36
CA THR A 228 11.73 5.43 -2.36
C THR A 228 11.20 6.81 -2.01
N LEU A 229 11.79 7.46 -0.99
CA LEU A 229 11.34 8.77 -0.54
C LEU A 229 11.38 9.81 -1.66
N GLY A 230 12.46 9.84 -2.44
CA GLY A 230 12.60 10.69 -3.61
C GLY A 230 11.60 10.36 -4.71
N LYS A 231 11.36 9.07 -4.97
CA LYS A 231 10.37 8.63 -5.98
C LYS A 231 8.95 9.00 -5.58
N MET A 232 8.60 8.87 -4.31
CA MET A 232 7.31 9.34 -3.77
C MET A 232 7.17 10.85 -3.94
N ALA A 233 8.22 11.62 -3.65
CA ALA A 233 8.20 13.08 -3.75
C ALA A 233 7.98 13.56 -5.20
N VAL A 234 8.59 12.91 -6.19
CA VAL A 234 8.38 13.26 -7.61
C VAL A 234 7.17 12.56 -8.26
N GLY A 235 6.48 11.68 -7.53
CA GLY A 235 5.26 11.01 -7.98
C GLY A 235 5.49 9.86 -8.97
N ILE A 236 6.56 9.08 -8.80
CA ILE A 236 6.83 7.88 -9.60
C ILE A 236 6.97 6.65 -8.71
N LYS A 237 6.75 5.46 -9.27
CA LYS A 237 6.88 4.17 -8.58
C LYS A 237 7.53 3.12 -9.46
N VAL A 238 8.02 2.04 -8.83
CA VAL A 238 8.68 0.90 -9.47
C VAL A 238 7.79 -0.31 -9.43
N THR A 239 7.46 -0.85 -10.60
CA THR A 239 6.63 -2.04 -10.74
C THR A 239 7.35 -3.09 -11.58
N ASP A 240 6.79 -4.29 -11.66
CA ASP A 240 7.09 -5.19 -12.76
C ASP A 240 6.29 -4.82 -14.03
N ASP A 241 6.35 -5.70 -15.03
CA ASP A 241 5.63 -5.55 -16.31
C ASP A 241 4.10 -5.53 -16.15
N ASP A 242 3.59 -6.14 -15.09
CA ASP A 242 2.17 -6.28 -14.78
C ASP A 242 1.68 -5.20 -13.79
N GLY A 243 2.55 -4.29 -13.35
CA GLY A 243 2.18 -3.23 -12.41
C GLY A 243 2.24 -3.63 -10.93
N GLU A 244 2.60 -4.88 -10.65
CA GLU A 244 2.68 -5.44 -9.29
C GLU A 244 3.96 -4.99 -8.56
N PRO A 245 3.97 -5.01 -7.21
CA PRO A 245 5.15 -4.69 -6.43
C PRO A 245 6.27 -5.68 -6.70
N ILE A 246 7.48 -5.17 -6.87
CA ILE A 246 8.64 -6.03 -7.09
C ILE A 246 8.97 -6.79 -5.81
N THR A 247 9.49 -8.01 -5.94
CA THR A 247 9.97 -8.76 -4.77
C THR A 247 11.23 -8.11 -4.18
N PHE A 248 11.47 -8.32 -2.89
CA PHE A 248 12.65 -7.82 -2.20
C PHE A 248 13.96 -8.20 -2.93
N TRP A 249 14.10 -9.45 -3.35
CA TRP A 249 15.29 -9.94 -4.05
C TRP A 249 15.47 -9.32 -5.44
N ARG A 250 14.38 -9.03 -6.15
CA ARG A 250 14.42 -8.30 -7.41
C ARG A 250 14.87 -6.85 -7.18
N GLY A 251 14.40 -6.22 -6.10
CA GLY A 251 14.86 -4.90 -5.66
C GLY A 251 16.34 -4.87 -5.26
N PHE A 252 16.81 -5.90 -4.54
CA PHE A 252 18.21 -6.07 -4.17
C PHE A 252 19.11 -6.26 -5.41
N GLY A 253 18.73 -7.15 -6.33
CA GLY A 253 19.45 -7.34 -7.59
C GLY A 253 19.49 -6.08 -8.45
N ARG A 254 18.38 -5.32 -8.48
CA ARG A 254 18.31 -4.01 -9.12
C ARG A 254 19.33 -3.02 -8.54
N PHE A 255 19.58 -3.04 -7.23
CA PHE A 255 20.58 -2.17 -6.59
C PHE A 255 22.01 -2.45 -7.08
N PHE A 256 22.42 -3.72 -7.17
CA PHE A 256 23.73 -4.06 -7.74
C PHE A 256 23.82 -3.74 -9.23
N ALA A 257 22.73 -3.89 -9.99
CA ALA A 257 22.68 -3.46 -11.38
C ALA A 257 22.78 -1.92 -11.52
N THR A 258 22.28 -1.14 -10.55
CA THR A 258 22.52 0.31 -10.51
C THR A 258 23.99 0.65 -10.24
N ILE A 259 24.69 -0.11 -9.38
CA ILE A 259 26.14 0.07 -9.18
C ILE A 259 26.88 -0.15 -10.50
N LEU A 260 26.57 -1.24 -11.20
CA LEU A 260 27.16 -1.52 -12.51
C LEU A 260 26.84 -0.41 -13.53
N SER A 261 25.61 0.10 -13.53
CA SER A 261 25.18 1.24 -14.35
C SER A 261 25.95 2.53 -14.05
N SER A 262 26.36 2.75 -12.80
CA SER A 262 27.17 3.89 -12.39
C SER A 262 28.63 3.74 -12.84
N LEU A 263 29.19 2.52 -12.79
CA LEU A 263 30.57 2.24 -13.23
C LEU A 263 30.78 2.49 -14.73
N ILE A 264 29.77 2.27 -15.57
CA ILE A 264 29.81 2.57 -17.01
C ILE A 264 29.56 4.07 -17.32
N LEU A 265 30.11 4.97 -16.51
CA LEU A 265 29.98 6.44 -16.65
C LEU A 265 28.52 6.92 -16.68
N CYS A 266 27.64 6.28 -15.89
CA CYS A 266 26.20 6.58 -15.83
C CYS A 266 25.44 6.44 -17.16
N ILE A 267 26.04 5.86 -18.21
CA ILE A 267 25.39 5.64 -19.51
C ILE A 267 24.11 4.80 -19.35
N GLY A 268 24.13 3.85 -18.41
CA GLY A 268 22.98 3.02 -18.08
C GLY A 268 21.74 3.80 -17.60
N TYR A 269 21.93 4.99 -17.00
CA TYR A 269 20.83 5.87 -16.59
C TYR A 269 20.30 6.70 -17.76
N ILE A 270 21.19 7.17 -18.62
CA ILE A 270 20.86 8.03 -19.78
C ILE A 270 19.98 7.27 -20.79
N MET A 271 20.13 5.95 -20.92
CA MET A 271 19.27 5.10 -21.77
C MET A 271 17.76 5.23 -21.46
N ALA A 272 17.38 5.56 -20.23
CA ALA A 272 15.98 5.80 -19.89
C ALA A 272 15.39 7.04 -20.60
N GLY A 273 16.22 7.92 -21.17
CA GLY A 273 15.79 9.05 -21.99
C GLY A 273 15.50 8.67 -23.45
N PHE A 274 16.05 7.56 -23.95
CA PHE A 274 16.03 7.20 -25.37
C PHE A 274 15.25 5.93 -25.71
N THR A 275 14.92 5.11 -24.71
CA THR A 275 14.17 3.86 -24.90
C THR A 275 12.66 4.10 -24.93
N GLU A 276 11.91 3.34 -25.73
CA GLU A 276 10.46 3.48 -25.91
C GLU A 276 9.69 3.40 -24.58
N ARG A 277 10.03 2.40 -23.75
CA ARG A 277 9.47 2.20 -22.40
C ARG A 277 10.25 2.94 -21.29
N LYS A 278 11.17 3.84 -21.67
CA LYS A 278 12.04 4.62 -20.77
C LYS A 278 12.73 3.77 -19.70
N ARG A 279 13.24 2.59 -20.08
CA ARG A 279 13.96 1.65 -19.21
C ARG A 279 15.44 1.98 -19.15
N ALA A 280 16.00 2.02 -17.95
CA ALA A 280 17.43 2.08 -17.71
C ALA A 280 18.07 0.67 -17.78
N LEU A 281 19.40 0.57 -17.88
CA LEU A 281 20.09 -0.73 -17.92
C LEU A 281 19.73 -1.61 -16.70
N HIS A 282 19.79 -1.03 -15.50
CA HIS A 282 19.41 -1.74 -14.28
C HIS A 282 17.93 -2.15 -14.23
N ASP A 283 17.06 -1.43 -14.92
CA ASP A 283 15.65 -1.83 -15.04
C ASP A 283 15.52 -3.07 -15.91
N MET A 284 16.24 -3.13 -17.03
CA MET A 284 16.21 -4.28 -17.95
C MET A 284 16.78 -5.52 -17.27
N VAL A 285 17.91 -5.38 -16.56
CA VAL A 285 18.52 -6.50 -15.82
C VAL A 285 17.59 -7.03 -14.73
N ALA A 286 16.87 -6.14 -14.04
CA ALA A 286 15.94 -6.54 -13.00
C ALA A 286 14.52 -6.82 -13.53
N SER A 287 14.27 -6.70 -14.84
CA SER A 287 12.94 -6.76 -15.45
C SER A 287 11.92 -5.86 -14.72
N THR A 288 12.28 -4.61 -14.46
CA THR A 288 11.42 -3.65 -13.74
C THR A 288 11.04 -2.47 -14.62
N LEU A 289 9.99 -1.76 -14.22
CA LEU A 289 9.47 -0.58 -14.86
C LEU A 289 9.38 0.56 -13.86
N VAL A 290 9.56 1.79 -14.32
CA VAL A 290 9.29 2.98 -13.51
C VAL A 290 8.22 3.81 -14.22
N VAL A 291 7.12 4.00 -13.52
CA VAL A 291 5.89 4.57 -14.06
C VAL A 291 5.40 5.70 -13.15
N ASP A 292 4.46 6.50 -13.64
CA ASP A 292 3.74 7.45 -12.81
C ASP A 292 3.05 6.74 -11.63
N ARG A 293 2.93 7.43 -10.49
CA ARG A 293 2.31 6.86 -9.29
C ARG A 293 0.88 6.34 -9.52
N TRP A 294 0.14 6.94 -10.46
CA TRP A 294 -1.23 6.58 -10.78
C TRP A 294 -1.35 5.53 -11.91
N ALA A 295 -0.22 5.11 -12.50
CA ALA A 295 -0.23 4.01 -13.46
C ALA A 295 -0.69 2.71 -12.78
N PHE A 296 -1.46 1.90 -13.51
CA PHE A 296 -2.05 0.65 -13.02
C PHE A 296 -3.00 0.83 -11.83
N THR A 297 -3.62 2.00 -11.70
CA THR A 297 -4.65 2.27 -10.67
C THR A 297 -5.99 2.60 -11.34
N GLY A 298 -7.08 2.59 -10.56
CA GLY A 298 -8.41 3.00 -11.01
C GLY A 298 -8.54 4.46 -11.48
N HIS A 299 -7.47 5.26 -11.37
CA HIS A 299 -7.43 6.66 -11.77
C HIS A 299 -6.34 6.98 -12.81
N PRO A 300 -6.35 6.34 -13.99
CA PRO A 300 -5.33 6.55 -15.01
C PRO A 300 -5.27 8.01 -15.51
N GLU A 301 -6.37 8.77 -15.39
CA GLU A 301 -6.47 10.19 -15.75
C GLU A 301 -5.58 11.12 -14.90
N ARG A 302 -5.12 10.64 -13.74
CA ARG A 302 -4.25 11.42 -12.84
C ARG A 302 -2.76 11.33 -13.20
N GLN A 303 -2.41 10.50 -14.18
CA GLN A 303 -1.03 10.34 -14.64
C GLN A 303 -0.51 11.63 -15.28
N ARG A 304 0.76 11.96 -15.05
CA ARG A 304 1.38 13.20 -15.55
C ARG A 304 2.53 12.91 -16.51
N HIS A 305 2.40 13.33 -17.76
CA HIS A 305 3.48 13.26 -18.74
C HIS A 305 4.58 14.28 -18.45
N GLU A 306 4.19 15.44 -17.92
CA GLU A 306 5.08 16.57 -17.65
C GLU A 306 5.95 16.38 -16.40
N LEU A 307 6.99 17.20 -16.31
CA LEU A 307 7.82 17.29 -15.12
C LEU A 307 7.15 18.21 -14.11
N GLY A 308 6.97 17.75 -12.86
CA GLY A 308 6.48 18.61 -11.79
C GLY A 308 7.47 19.72 -11.46
N THR A 309 6.98 20.85 -10.94
CA THR A 309 7.82 21.98 -10.49
C THR A 309 8.94 21.53 -9.56
N LEU A 310 8.64 20.65 -8.60
CA LEU A 310 9.62 20.08 -7.69
C LEU A 310 10.76 19.35 -8.44
N THR A 311 10.41 18.53 -9.42
CA THR A 311 11.39 17.79 -10.25
C THR A 311 12.32 18.76 -10.98
N VAL A 312 11.78 19.84 -11.55
CA VAL A 312 12.57 20.85 -12.28
C VAL A 312 13.52 21.57 -11.32
N VAL A 313 13.00 22.10 -10.20
CA VAL A 313 13.79 22.85 -9.22
C VAL A 313 14.94 22.00 -8.68
N ILE A 314 14.67 20.75 -8.27
CA ILE A 314 15.69 19.85 -7.74
C ILE A 314 16.73 19.51 -8.80
N SER A 315 16.31 19.27 -10.04
CA SER A 315 17.25 18.97 -11.13
C SER A 315 18.18 20.15 -11.40
N VAL A 316 17.66 21.38 -11.42
CA VAL A 316 18.46 22.59 -11.61
C VAL A 316 19.46 22.78 -10.48
N ILE A 317 19.02 22.68 -9.22
CA ILE A 317 19.90 22.79 -8.06
C ILE A 317 21.01 21.72 -8.12
N ALA A 318 20.63 20.47 -8.40
CA ALA A 318 21.59 19.38 -8.53
C ALA A 318 22.62 19.64 -9.63
N CYS A 319 22.19 20.10 -10.81
CA CYS A 319 23.09 20.46 -11.91
C CYS A 319 24.07 21.58 -11.51
N VAL A 320 23.58 22.63 -10.84
CA VAL A 320 24.43 23.74 -10.37
C VAL A 320 25.46 23.25 -9.35
N LEU A 321 25.05 22.43 -8.38
CA LEU A 321 25.95 21.87 -7.37
C LEU A 321 27.02 20.95 -7.99
N VAL A 322 26.63 20.11 -8.94
CA VAL A 322 27.56 19.21 -9.66
C VAL A 322 28.57 20.02 -10.46
N VAL A 323 28.13 21.03 -11.22
CA VAL A 323 29.04 21.91 -11.98
C VAL A 323 29.98 22.65 -11.04
N GLY A 324 29.46 23.23 -9.95
CA GLY A 324 30.27 23.91 -8.94
C GLY A 324 31.31 22.99 -8.30
N TYR A 325 30.95 21.75 -8.00
CA TYR A 325 31.86 20.74 -7.47
C TYR A 325 33.00 20.41 -8.44
N PHE A 326 32.69 20.19 -9.72
CA PHE A 326 33.73 19.96 -10.73
C PHE A 326 34.65 21.17 -10.90
N LEU A 327 34.10 22.39 -10.97
CA LEU A 327 34.90 23.62 -11.06
C LEU A 327 35.82 23.79 -9.85
N LEU A 328 35.34 23.47 -8.64
CA LEU A 328 36.16 23.48 -7.44
C LEU A 328 37.31 22.48 -7.53
N ILE A 329 37.04 21.24 -7.97
CA ILE A 329 38.09 20.23 -8.16
C ILE A 329 39.12 20.71 -9.17
N PHE A 330 38.69 21.23 -10.33
CA PHE A 330 39.60 21.75 -11.35
C PHE A 330 40.46 22.90 -10.80
N ALA A 331 39.88 23.80 -10.01
CA ALA A 331 40.62 24.88 -9.36
C ALA A 331 41.64 24.36 -8.34
N LEU A 332 41.28 23.38 -7.51
CA LEU A 332 42.19 22.78 -6.53
C LEU A 332 43.34 22.02 -7.20
N ILE A 333 43.07 21.28 -8.28
CA ILE A 333 44.10 20.61 -9.08
C ILE A 333 45.02 21.65 -9.71
N GLY A 334 44.45 22.70 -10.31
CA GLY A 334 45.23 23.80 -10.90
C GLY A 334 46.14 24.49 -9.89
N LEU A 335 45.62 24.76 -8.68
CA LEU A 335 46.40 25.33 -7.58
C LEU A 335 47.52 24.38 -7.11
N GLY A 336 47.23 23.08 -6.98
CA GLY A 336 48.22 22.07 -6.61
C GLY A 336 49.36 21.95 -7.64
N LEU A 337 49.03 21.98 -8.93
CA LEU A 337 50.02 21.96 -10.01
C LEU A 337 50.85 23.25 -10.04
N ALA A 338 50.25 24.41 -9.79
CA ALA A 338 50.95 25.69 -9.72
C ALA A 338 51.89 25.77 -8.50
N ALA A 339 51.46 25.25 -7.35
CA ALA A 339 52.26 25.21 -6.12
C ALA A 339 53.43 24.22 -6.21
N GLY A 340 53.28 23.10 -6.94
CA GLY A 340 54.36 22.13 -7.17
C GLY A 340 55.37 22.54 -8.24
N ALA A 341 55.14 23.64 -8.95
CA ALA A 341 56.05 24.18 -9.96
C ALA A 341 56.99 25.29 -9.43
N GLN A 342 56.87 25.64 -8.13
CA GLN A 342 57.76 26.56 -7.41
C GLN A 342 58.74 25.80 -6.52
#